data_AF-A0A7T2YSY8-F1
#
_entry.id   AF-A0A7T2YSY8-F1
#
_cell.length_a   1.000
_cell.length_b   1.000
_cell.length_c   1.000
_cell.angle_alpha   90.00
_cell.angle_beta   90.00
_cell.angle_gamma   90.00
#
_symmetry.space_group_name_H-M   'P 1'
#
loop_
_entity.id
_entity.type
_entity.pdbx_description
1 polymer ?
#
loop_
_entity_poly.entity_id
_entity_poly.type
_entity_poly.pdbx_seq_one_letter_code
_entity_poly.pdbx_strand_id
1 'polypeptide(L)'
;MKKATKIISSTSIAFILAACGGGSDGPHETVSAESCFDIATYSPGSAIQQKYEDTRSSPPGRSLSISIASTNATFNGKSDLLAYEEMRSPTEYLPMGFGSSLQTSYLSPITEKELTTHGKESEFTAAQLKSFEKVIYTPAWTDKKFKLKQGESLKYSIAGNSTTSSISSPIPVSKDISTEIEVVFEGKNAVAIGSRSVTACRFNYSTHREWIYKGILIKMDDGTGKTILTTEELTRNGQPY
;
A
#
# COMPACT_ATOMS: atom_id res chain seq x y z
N MET A 1 57.73 -63.81 -39.79
CA MET A 1 58.07 -64.30 -38.42
C MET A 1 57.02 -63.79 -37.44
N LYS A 2 56.65 -64.63 -36.46
CA LYS A 2 55.52 -64.52 -35.53
C LYS A 2 55.58 -63.33 -34.55
N LYS A 3 54.39 -62.81 -34.18
CA LYS A 3 53.87 -62.49 -32.81
C LYS A 3 52.96 -61.23 -32.87
N ALA A 4 51.65 -61.34 -32.66
CA ALA A 4 50.88 -61.52 -31.41
C ALA A 4 50.40 -60.18 -30.80
N THR A 5 49.09 -59.95 -30.95
CA THR A 5 48.09 -59.51 -29.96
C THR A 5 48.39 -58.31 -29.05
N LYS A 6 47.55 -57.26 -29.15
CA LYS A 6 46.77 -56.75 -28.01
C LYS A 6 45.62 -55.83 -28.46
N ILE A 7 44.40 -56.29 -28.22
CA ILE A 7 43.18 -55.48 -28.21
C ILE A 7 43.19 -54.69 -26.90
N ILE A 8 43.09 -53.36 -26.98
CA ILE A 8 42.77 -52.52 -25.82
C ILE A 8 41.48 -51.78 -26.16
N SER A 9 40.41 -52.31 -25.56
CA SER A 9 39.10 -51.70 -25.45
C SER A 9 39.23 -50.33 -24.78
N SER A 10 38.88 -49.26 -25.49
CA SER A 10 38.78 -47.92 -24.92
C SER A 10 37.31 -47.58 -24.79
N THR A 11 36.76 -47.90 -23.63
CA THR A 11 35.39 -47.57 -23.22
C THR A 11 35.36 -46.08 -22.85
N SER A 12 34.86 -45.24 -23.75
CA SER A 12 34.51 -43.86 -23.40
C SER A 12 33.28 -43.89 -22.52
N ILE A 13 33.50 -43.83 -21.21
CA ILE A 13 32.44 -43.63 -20.21
C ILE A 13 31.94 -42.19 -20.38
N ALA A 14 30.75 -42.05 -20.97
CA ALA A 14 29.96 -40.85 -20.82
C ALA A 14 29.58 -40.72 -19.35
N PHE A 15 30.08 -39.69 -18.66
CA PHE A 15 29.56 -39.28 -17.37
C PHE A 15 28.17 -38.68 -17.60
N ILE A 16 27.16 -39.55 -17.56
CA ILE A 16 25.78 -39.15 -17.30
C ILE A 16 25.75 -38.81 -15.81
N LEU A 17 25.83 -37.51 -15.50
CA LEU A 17 25.44 -37.00 -14.19
C LEU A 17 23.94 -37.23 -14.04
N ALA A 18 23.59 -38.42 -13.56
CA ALA A 18 22.30 -38.68 -12.95
C ALA A 18 22.23 -37.91 -11.63
N ALA A 19 21.82 -36.64 -11.71
CA ALA A 19 21.27 -35.95 -10.55
C ALA A 19 19.83 -36.43 -10.37
N CYS A 20 19.68 -37.50 -9.58
CA CYS A 20 18.41 -37.86 -8.98
C CYS A 20 18.19 -36.89 -7.81
N GLY A 21 17.55 -35.75 -8.10
CA GLY A 21 17.08 -34.78 -7.12
C GLY A 21 15.61 -34.52 -7.38
N GLY A 22 14.75 -35.42 -6.87
CA GLY A 22 13.31 -35.22 -6.87
C GLY A 22 12.95 -33.98 -6.04
N GLY A 23 12.20 -33.07 -6.63
CA GLY A 23 11.80 -31.83 -5.98
C GLY A 23 10.86 -31.02 -6.84
N SER A 24 9.76 -31.65 -7.28
CA SER A 24 8.49 -30.97 -7.60
C SER A 24 8.61 -29.62 -8.35
N ASP A 25 8.86 -29.68 -9.66
CA ASP A 25 8.35 -28.67 -10.60
C ASP A 25 6.83 -28.84 -10.76
N GLY A 26 6.12 -28.79 -9.63
CA GLY A 26 4.73 -28.36 -9.66
C GLY A 26 4.72 -26.91 -10.14
N PRO A 27 3.62 -26.41 -10.72
CA PRO A 27 3.54 -24.99 -11.03
C PRO A 27 3.87 -24.22 -9.75
N HIS A 28 5.00 -23.52 -9.72
CA HIS A 28 5.32 -22.58 -8.65
C HIS A 28 4.15 -21.63 -8.59
N GLU A 29 3.32 -21.79 -7.55
CA GLU A 29 2.11 -20.99 -7.40
C GLU A 29 2.57 -19.53 -7.39
N THR A 30 2.11 -18.79 -8.39
CA THR A 30 2.61 -17.42 -8.60
C THR A 30 2.20 -16.61 -7.39
N VAL A 31 3.20 -16.07 -6.68
CA VAL A 31 2.98 -15.29 -5.46
C VAL A 31 1.98 -14.17 -5.79
N SER A 32 0.86 -14.16 -5.07
CA SER A 32 -0.23 -13.20 -5.28
C SER A 32 -0.25 -12.13 -4.19
N ALA A 33 -0.58 -10.89 -4.58
CA ALA A 33 -0.73 -9.75 -3.68
C ALA A 33 -1.94 -9.85 -2.74
N GLU A 34 -2.87 -10.77 -3.04
CA GLU A 34 -4.15 -10.90 -2.34
C GLU A 34 -4.01 -11.11 -0.83
N SER A 35 -2.96 -11.81 -0.38
CA SER A 35 -2.75 -12.09 1.05
C SER A 35 -2.37 -10.86 1.86
N CYS A 36 -2.08 -9.73 1.21
CA CYS A 36 -1.77 -8.47 1.86
C CYS A 36 -2.97 -7.54 1.92
N PHE A 37 -4.14 -7.97 1.44
CA PHE A 37 -5.42 -7.30 1.64
C PHE A 37 -6.16 -7.94 2.81
N ASP A 38 -6.73 -7.11 3.69
CA ASP A 38 -7.57 -7.59 4.78
C ASP A 38 -8.86 -6.77 4.81
N ILE A 39 -9.99 -7.45 4.58
CA ILE A 39 -11.32 -6.82 4.61
C ILE A 39 -11.65 -6.28 6.01
N ALA A 40 -11.05 -6.84 7.07
CA ALA A 40 -11.25 -6.39 8.44
C ALA A 40 -10.69 -4.98 8.69
N THR A 41 -9.78 -4.50 7.84
CA THR A 41 -9.29 -3.11 7.84
C THR A 41 -10.40 -2.13 7.45
N TYR A 42 -11.38 -2.59 6.68
CA TYR A 42 -12.50 -1.79 6.18
C TYR A 42 -13.85 -2.12 6.83
N SER A 43 -13.82 -2.87 7.92
CA SER A 43 -15.00 -3.27 8.66
C SER A 43 -15.18 -2.42 9.93
N PRO A 44 -16.41 -2.08 10.33
CA PRO A 44 -16.66 -1.36 11.59
C PRO A 44 -16.03 -2.05 12.80
N GLY A 45 -15.54 -1.26 13.77
CA GLY A 45 -14.96 -1.76 15.00
C GLY A 45 -13.92 -0.79 15.60
N SER A 46 -13.09 -1.29 16.51
CA SER A 46 -11.97 -0.50 17.06
C SER A 46 -11.06 -0.02 15.95
N ALA A 47 -10.66 1.25 16.05
CA ALA A 47 -9.72 1.86 15.13
C ALA A 47 -8.37 1.12 15.13
N ILE A 48 -7.74 1.08 13.96
CA ILE A 48 -6.37 0.61 13.82
C ILE A 48 -5.46 1.81 14.05
N GLN A 49 -4.49 1.66 14.93
CA GLN A 49 -3.54 2.71 15.30
C GLN A 49 -2.17 2.35 14.76
N GLN A 50 -1.53 3.31 14.11
CA GLN A 50 -0.18 3.19 13.56
C GLN A 50 0.68 4.32 14.10
N LYS A 51 1.85 4.01 14.66
CA LYS A 51 2.92 4.98 14.88
C LYS A 51 4.02 4.72 13.86
N TYR A 52 4.51 5.78 13.24
CA TYR A 52 5.48 5.68 12.17
C TYR A 52 6.37 6.92 12.12
N GLU A 53 7.59 6.73 11.63
CA GLU A 53 8.45 7.83 11.22
C GLU A 53 8.19 8.18 9.76
N ASP A 54 8.06 9.47 9.46
CA ASP A 54 8.05 10.01 8.09
C ASP A 54 9.13 11.08 7.97
N THR A 55 10.22 10.75 7.29
CA THR A 55 11.39 11.64 7.16
C THR A 55 11.15 12.88 6.30
N ARG A 56 10.02 12.94 5.58
CA ARG A 56 9.59 14.14 4.82
C ARG A 56 8.93 15.18 5.74
N SER A 57 8.64 14.77 6.97
CA SER A 57 7.95 15.53 7.99
C SER A 57 8.95 16.01 9.05
N SER A 58 8.72 17.19 9.63
CA SER A 58 9.52 17.74 10.73
C SER A 58 8.60 18.17 11.88
N PRO A 59 8.74 17.61 13.10
CA PRO A 59 9.53 16.42 13.43
C PRO A 59 9.01 15.18 12.68
N PRO A 60 9.80 14.09 12.53
CA PRO A 60 9.44 12.96 11.67
C PRO A 60 8.35 12.05 12.25
N GLY A 61 8.20 12.00 13.57
CA GLY A 61 7.25 11.09 14.23
C GLY A 61 5.77 11.43 13.96
N ARG A 62 4.98 10.42 13.61
CA ARG A 62 3.57 10.53 13.25
C ARG A 62 2.74 9.39 13.86
N SER A 63 1.48 9.69 14.15
CA SER A 63 0.44 8.72 14.47
C SER A 63 -0.66 8.79 13.41
N LEU A 64 -1.17 7.64 12.99
CA LEU A 64 -2.33 7.48 12.12
C LEU A 64 -3.37 6.61 12.84
N SER A 65 -4.61 7.10 12.90
CA SER A 65 -5.79 6.34 13.32
C SER A 65 -6.66 6.06 12.11
N ILE A 66 -6.98 4.79 11.86
CA ILE A 66 -7.83 4.33 10.77
C ILE A 66 -9.15 3.81 11.35
N SER A 67 -10.29 4.29 10.85
CA SER A 67 -11.62 3.86 11.28
C SER A 67 -12.66 3.91 10.18
N ILE A 68 -13.79 3.22 10.39
CA ILE A 68 -14.99 3.33 9.55
C ILE A 68 -16.01 4.19 10.30
N ALA A 69 -16.23 5.40 9.81
CA ALA A 69 -17.15 6.36 10.42
C ALA A 69 -18.62 6.06 10.09
N SER A 70 -18.88 5.49 8.92
CA SER A 70 -20.22 5.13 8.46
C SER A 70 -20.14 4.05 7.40
N THR A 71 -21.14 3.16 7.37
CA THR A 71 -21.34 2.15 6.31
C THR A 71 -22.50 2.49 5.37
N ASN A 72 -23.08 3.67 5.52
CA ASN A 72 -24.24 4.17 4.77
C ASN A 72 -24.05 5.65 4.39
N ALA A 73 -22.81 6.04 4.15
CA ALA A 73 -22.46 7.41 3.82
C ALA A 73 -23.02 7.78 2.44
N THR A 74 -23.27 9.09 2.27
CA THR A 74 -23.62 9.67 0.98
C THR A 74 -22.55 10.68 0.57
N PHE A 75 -22.10 10.61 -0.68
CA PHE A 75 -21.13 11.56 -1.22
C PHE A 75 -21.43 11.87 -2.68
N ASN A 76 -21.51 13.16 -3.02
CA ASN A 76 -21.75 13.64 -4.38
C ASN A 76 -22.89 12.91 -5.12
N GLY A 77 -24.03 12.73 -4.45
CA GLY A 77 -25.21 12.05 -5.02
C GLY A 77 -25.12 10.52 -5.10
N LYS A 78 -24.06 9.89 -4.58
CA LYS A 78 -23.95 8.44 -4.41
C LYS A 78 -24.24 8.06 -2.95
N SER A 79 -25.13 7.07 -2.75
CA SER A 79 -25.48 6.50 -1.46
C SER A 79 -24.76 5.18 -1.21
N ASP A 80 -24.96 4.62 -0.01
CA ASP A 80 -24.52 3.28 0.39
C ASP A 80 -22.99 3.12 0.33
N LEU A 81 -22.27 4.18 0.68
CA LEU A 81 -20.81 4.20 0.70
C LEU A 81 -20.27 3.93 2.11
N LEU A 82 -19.04 3.42 2.16
CA LEU A 82 -18.21 3.39 3.37
C LEU A 82 -17.49 4.74 3.50
N ALA A 83 -17.57 5.36 4.67
CA ALA A 83 -16.73 6.50 5.04
C ALA A 83 -15.50 5.98 5.81
N TYR A 84 -14.39 5.82 5.09
CA TYR A 84 -13.10 5.38 5.61
C TYR A 84 -12.28 6.59 6.06
N GLU A 85 -12.02 6.69 7.36
CA GLU A 85 -11.33 7.83 7.97
C GLU A 85 -9.88 7.50 8.33
N GLU A 86 -9.00 8.43 7.99
CA GLU A 86 -7.59 8.45 8.37
C GLU A 86 -7.30 9.76 9.10
N MET A 87 -7.08 9.69 10.41
CA MET A 87 -6.65 10.84 11.21
C MET A 87 -5.16 10.76 11.47
N ARG A 88 -4.39 11.72 10.96
CA ARG A 88 -2.93 11.82 11.16
C ARG A 88 -2.59 12.99 12.07
N SER A 89 -1.68 12.73 13.01
CA SER A 89 -1.18 13.73 13.97
C SER A 89 0.32 13.53 14.20
N PRO A 90 1.10 14.61 14.40
CA PRO A 90 2.45 14.55 14.96
C PRO A 90 2.44 13.88 16.32
N THR A 91 3.45 13.05 16.59
CA THR A 91 3.67 12.48 17.94
C THR A 91 4.34 13.48 18.87
N GLU A 92 5.05 14.46 18.30
CA GLU A 92 5.79 15.49 19.01
C GLU A 92 5.14 16.86 18.84
N TYR A 93 5.28 17.70 19.87
CA TYR A 93 4.75 19.05 19.88
C TYR A 93 5.54 19.94 18.93
N LEU A 94 4.84 20.58 17.99
CA LEU A 94 5.41 21.64 17.17
C LEU A 94 5.22 23.00 17.85
N PRO A 95 6.17 23.95 17.71
CA PRO A 95 6.03 25.32 18.21
C PRO A 95 4.78 26.04 17.70
N MET A 96 4.24 25.60 16.55
CA MET A 96 3.01 26.12 15.94
C MET A 96 1.75 25.32 16.34
N GLY A 97 1.81 24.48 17.38
CA GLY A 97 0.71 23.65 17.86
C GLY A 97 0.57 22.28 17.17
N PHE A 98 -0.42 21.50 17.57
CA PHE A 98 -0.71 20.19 17.00
C PHE A 98 -1.39 20.35 15.63
N GLY A 99 -0.61 20.30 14.56
CA GLY A 99 -1.16 20.15 13.22
C GLY A 99 -1.81 18.79 13.08
N SER A 100 -3.07 18.65 12.69
CA SER A 100 -3.70 17.36 12.41
C SER A 100 -4.33 17.35 11.02
N SER A 101 -4.42 16.18 10.40
CA SER A 101 -5.16 16.01 9.16
C SER A 101 -6.15 14.86 9.29
N LEU A 102 -7.42 15.11 8.99
CA LEU A 102 -8.44 14.09 8.84
C LEU A 102 -8.73 13.94 7.35
N GLN A 103 -8.60 12.73 6.81
CA GLN A 103 -9.05 12.38 5.47
C GLN A 103 -10.19 11.38 5.57
N THR A 104 -11.33 11.67 4.94
CA THR A 104 -12.45 10.75 4.81
C THR A 104 -12.59 10.36 3.34
N SER A 105 -12.30 9.10 3.02
CA SER A 105 -12.49 8.53 1.69
C SER A 105 -13.84 7.84 1.58
N TYR A 106 -14.55 8.06 0.47
CA TYR A 106 -15.87 7.48 0.22
C TYR A 106 -15.76 6.31 -0.74
N LEU A 107 -15.83 5.10 -0.19
CA LEU A 107 -15.61 3.86 -0.90
C LEU A 107 -16.93 3.14 -1.18
N SER A 108 -17.03 2.43 -2.30
CA SER A 108 -18.09 1.41 -2.44
C SER A 108 -17.95 0.35 -1.33
N PRO A 109 -19.02 -0.36 -0.96
CA PRO A 109 -18.93 -1.51 -0.06
C PRO A 109 -17.88 -2.51 -0.54
N ILE A 110 -16.98 -2.89 0.35
CA ILE A 110 -15.85 -3.75 0.01
C ILE A 110 -16.30 -5.20 0.13
N THR A 111 -16.62 -5.80 -1.01
CA THR A 111 -17.04 -7.21 -1.13
C THR A 111 -15.96 -8.08 -1.75
N GLU A 112 -14.95 -7.47 -2.38
CA GLU A 112 -13.83 -8.12 -3.03
C GLU A 112 -12.50 -7.45 -2.65
N LYS A 113 -11.40 -7.96 -3.20
CA LYS A 113 -10.04 -7.42 -3.03
C LYS A 113 -9.77 -6.23 -3.96
N GLU A 114 -10.77 -5.38 -4.16
CA GLU A 114 -10.70 -4.16 -4.95
C GLU A 114 -11.31 -3.00 -4.15
N LEU A 115 -10.80 -1.79 -4.37
CA LEU A 115 -11.25 -0.58 -3.68
C LEU A 115 -11.75 0.43 -4.70
N THR A 116 -13.06 0.59 -4.83
CA THR A 116 -13.65 1.64 -5.65
C THR A 116 -13.85 2.90 -4.82
N THR A 117 -13.21 4.00 -5.22
CA THR A 117 -13.26 5.29 -4.52
C THR A 117 -14.00 6.33 -5.35
N HIS A 118 -15.03 6.94 -4.78
CA HIS A 118 -15.84 7.99 -5.44
C HIS A 118 -15.29 9.39 -5.19
N GLY A 119 -14.54 9.56 -4.11
CA GLY A 119 -13.92 10.82 -3.75
C GLY A 119 -13.41 10.81 -2.32
N LYS A 120 -12.97 11.97 -1.88
CA LYS A 120 -12.52 12.18 -0.51
C LYS A 120 -12.74 13.61 -0.06
N GLU A 121 -12.85 13.78 1.25
CA GLU A 121 -12.76 15.06 1.92
C GLU A 121 -11.53 15.02 2.83
N SER A 122 -10.82 16.14 2.93
CA SER A 122 -9.64 16.26 3.77
C SER A 122 -9.65 17.58 4.50
N GLU A 123 -9.49 17.53 5.81
CA GLU A 123 -9.37 18.69 6.68
C GLU A 123 -7.96 18.69 7.26
N PHE A 124 -7.25 19.81 7.10
CA PHE A 124 -6.00 20.07 7.80
C PHE A 124 -6.20 21.23 8.77
N THR A 125 -5.79 21.04 10.02
CA THR A 125 -5.86 22.03 11.08
C THR A 125 -4.49 22.19 11.72
N ALA A 126 -3.99 23.41 11.87
CA ALA A 126 -2.77 23.70 12.63
C ALA A 126 -2.84 25.13 13.18
N ALA A 127 -3.00 25.30 14.49
CA ALA A 127 -3.18 26.58 15.20
C ALA A 127 -4.10 27.61 14.49
N GLN A 128 -3.57 28.41 13.57
CA GLN A 128 -4.27 29.47 12.84
C GLN A 128 -4.54 29.13 11.36
N LEU A 129 -4.08 27.98 10.89
CA LEU A 129 -4.28 27.48 9.55
C LEU A 129 -5.35 26.39 9.59
N LYS A 130 -6.36 26.57 8.75
CA LYS A 130 -7.34 25.53 8.46
C LYS A 130 -7.57 25.52 6.96
N SER A 131 -7.47 24.34 6.37
CA SER A 131 -7.80 24.11 4.96
C SER A 131 -8.65 22.88 4.82
N PHE A 132 -9.59 22.93 3.88
CA PHE A 132 -10.45 21.83 3.51
C PHE A 132 -10.26 21.56 2.03
N GLU A 133 -10.07 20.30 1.67
CA GLU A 133 -10.06 19.83 0.30
C GLU A 133 -11.22 18.86 0.11
N LYS A 134 -11.97 19.03 -0.99
CA LYS A 134 -12.94 18.05 -1.47
C LYS A 134 -12.53 17.60 -2.86
N VAL A 135 -12.32 16.31 -3.03
CA VAL A 135 -12.00 15.68 -4.31
C VAL A 135 -13.15 14.79 -4.74
N ILE A 136 -13.64 15.00 -5.96
CA ILE A 136 -14.67 14.17 -6.59
C ILE A 136 -14.05 13.48 -7.80
N TYR A 137 -14.02 12.15 -7.81
CA TYR A 137 -13.51 11.39 -8.94
C TYR A 137 -14.60 11.13 -9.98
N THR A 138 -14.28 11.41 -11.25
CA THR A 138 -15.21 11.24 -12.37
C THR A 138 -14.47 10.61 -13.57
N PRO A 139 -14.67 9.31 -13.85
CA PRO A 139 -15.45 8.36 -13.07
C PRO A 139 -14.78 8.02 -11.72
N ALA A 140 -15.52 7.36 -10.83
CA ALA A 140 -14.92 6.70 -9.66
C ALA A 140 -13.82 5.73 -10.13
N TRP A 141 -12.69 5.72 -9.44
CA TRP A 141 -11.56 4.85 -9.80
C TRP A 141 -11.54 3.61 -8.91
N THR A 142 -10.99 2.51 -9.43
CA THR A 142 -10.93 1.23 -8.70
C THR A 142 -9.49 0.76 -8.59
N ASP A 143 -8.99 0.61 -7.37
CA ASP A 143 -7.71 -0.02 -7.09
C ASP A 143 -7.85 -1.54 -7.18
N LYS A 144 -7.08 -2.17 -8.07
CA LYS A 144 -7.03 -3.62 -8.25
C LYS A 144 -5.65 -4.21 -7.94
N LYS A 145 -4.74 -3.44 -7.33
CA LYS A 145 -3.35 -3.88 -7.12
C LYS A 145 -3.25 -5.18 -6.31
N PHE A 146 -4.21 -5.44 -5.42
CA PHE A 146 -4.23 -6.67 -4.64
C PHE A 146 -4.62 -7.93 -5.44
N LYS A 147 -5.10 -7.78 -6.68
CA LYS A 147 -5.34 -8.91 -7.59
C LYS A 147 -4.10 -9.29 -8.43
N LEU A 148 -3.02 -8.53 -8.34
CA LEU A 148 -1.80 -8.77 -9.10
C LEU A 148 -1.04 -10.01 -8.60
N LYS A 149 -0.48 -10.76 -9.54
CA LYS A 149 0.58 -11.74 -9.31
C LYS A 149 1.95 -11.09 -9.46
N GLN A 150 2.97 -11.72 -8.88
CA GLN A 150 4.32 -11.18 -8.90
C GLN A 150 4.80 -10.94 -10.34
N GLY A 151 5.29 -9.72 -10.60
CA GLY A 151 5.72 -9.25 -11.91
C GLY A 151 4.61 -8.64 -12.77
N GLU A 152 3.33 -8.78 -12.40
CA GLU A 152 2.23 -8.15 -13.11
C GLU A 152 2.15 -6.65 -12.79
N SER A 153 1.71 -5.88 -13.78
CA SER A 153 1.50 -4.43 -13.70
C SER A 153 0.02 -4.08 -13.87
N LEU A 154 -0.46 -3.12 -13.09
CA LEU A 154 -1.76 -2.47 -13.30
C LEU A 154 -1.53 -1.03 -13.75
N LYS A 155 -2.19 -0.63 -14.84
CA LYS A 155 -2.26 0.76 -15.31
C LYS A 155 -3.68 1.28 -15.13
N TYR A 156 -3.81 2.45 -14.53
CA TYR A 156 -5.09 3.13 -14.37
C TYR A 156 -4.92 4.64 -14.33
N SER A 157 -5.97 5.36 -14.71
CA SER A 157 -6.03 6.81 -14.61
C SER A 157 -7.02 7.23 -13.54
N ILE A 158 -6.67 8.28 -12.81
CA ILE A 158 -7.54 8.98 -11.87
C ILE A 158 -7.84 10.34 -12.46
N ALA A 159 -9.13 10.65 -12.63
CA ALA A 159 -9.60 11.94 -13.11
C ALA A 159 -10.72 12.47 -12.20
N GLY A 160 -10.87 13.78 -12.12
CA GLY A 160 -11.85 14.40 -11.25
C GLY A 160 -11.64 15.90 -11.05
N ASN A 161 -12.26 16.44 -10.01
CA ASN A 161 -12.10 17.83 -9.60
C ASN A 161 -11.74 17.91 -8.12
N SER A 162 -10.76 18.73 -7.78
CA SER A 162 -10.40 19.10 -6.41
C SER A 162 -10.81 20.55 -6.16
N THR A 163 -11.55 20.77 -5.07
CA THR A 163 -11.89 22.12 -4.57
C THR A 163 -11.26 22.29 -3.20
N THR A 164 -10.43 23.32 -3.06
CA THR A 164 -9.74 23.65 -1.81
C THR A 164 -10.23 24.99 -1.26
N SER A 165 -10.54 25.05 0.02
CA SER A 165 -10.83 26.29 0.75
C SER A 165 -9.89 26.42 1.95
N SER A 166 -9.56 27.64 2.36
CA SER A 166 -8.78 27.89 3.56
C SER A 166 -9.29 29.13 4.30
N ILE A 167 -9.06 29.21 5.61
CA ILE A 167 -9.40 30.42 6.38
C ILE A 167 -8.65 31.65 5.84
N SER A 168 -7.45 31.45 5.28
CA SER A 168 -6.63 32.52 4.70
C SER A 168 -7.07 32.97 3.30
N SER A 169 -7.94 32.22 2.62
CA SER A 169 -8.44 32.54 1.27
C SER A 169 -9.96 32.41 1.21
N PRO A 170 -10.71 33.52 1.16
CA PRO A 170 -12.18 33.49 1.24
C PRO A 170 -12.85 32.87 0.01
N ILE A 171 -12.14 32.71 -1.10
CA ILE A 171 -12.65 32.12 -2.33
C ILE A 171 -12.05 30.71 -2.50
N PRO A 172 -12.88 29.65 -2.56
CA PRO A 172 -12.41 28.32 -2.88
C PRO A 172 -11.75 28.25 -4.26
N VAL A 173 -10.66 27.49 -4.37
CA VAL A 173 -9.97 27.25 -5.63
C VAL A 173 -10.31 25.84 -6.11
N SER A 174 -10.83 25.74 -7.33
CA SER A 174 -11.11 24.47 -7.98
C SER A 174 -10.10 24.18 -9.10
N LYS A 175 -9.68 22.93 -9.22
CA LYS A 175 -8.82 22.45 -10.30
C LYS A 175 -9.24 21.05 -10.73
N ASP A 176 -9.12 20.81 -12.03
CA ASP A 176 -9.24 19.44 -12.54
C ASP A 176 -7.98 18.65 -12.20
N ILE A 177 -8.17 17.39 -11.88
CA ILE A 177 -7.10 16.44 -11.62
C ILE A 177 -7.13 15.37 -12.70
N SER A 178 -5.94 15.01 -13.18
CA SER A 178 -5.73 13.88 -14.06
C SER A 178 -4.35 13.30 -13.74
N THR A 179 -4.28 12.02 -13.45
CA THR A 179 -3.03 11.33 -13.11
C THR A 179 -3.09 9.92 -13.65
N GLU A 180 -2.04 9.51 -14.34
CA GLU A 180 -1.84 8.12 -14.74
C GLU A 180 -0.95 7.43 -13.72
N ILE A 181 -1.33 6.22 -13.33
CA ILE A 181 -0.64 5.42 -12.35
C ILE A 181 -0.33 4.06 -12.98
N GLU A 182 0.94 3.66 -12.90
CA GLU A 182 1.40 2.31 -13.16
C GLU A 182 1.95 1.74 -11.86
N VAL A 183 1.45 0.57 -11.46
CA VAL A 183 1.91 -0.15 -10.28
C VAL A 183 2.30 -1.56 -10.64
N VAL A 184 3.48 -1.99 -10.19
CA VAL A 184 3.98 -3.37 -10.37
C VAL A 184 4.03 -4.05 -9.01
N PHE A 185 3.49 -5.27 -8.91
CA PHE A 185 3.67 -6.09 -7.70
C PHE A 185 4.99 -6.86 -7.79
N GLU A 186 5.97 -6.47 -6.96
CA GLU A 186 7.33 -7.04 -7.03
C GLU A 186 7.50 -8.33 -6.20
N GLY A 187 6.55 -8.62 -5.31
CA GLY A 187 6.56 -9.80 -4.45
C GLY A 187 6.38 -9.46 -2.97
N LYS A 188 6.68 -10.43 -2.10
CA LYS A 188 6.52 -10.29 -0.64
C LYS A 188 7.87 -10.20 0.05
N ASN A 189 7.99 -9.34 1.04
CA ASN A 189 9.18 -9.21 1.86
C ASN A 189 8.83 -9.23 3.36
N ALA A 190 9.75 -9.74 4.16
CA ALA A 190 9.74 -9.51 5.60
C ALA A 190 10.07 -8.03 5.87
N VAL A 191 9.23 -7.36 6.65
CA VAL A 191 9.37 -5.96 7.05
C VAL A 191 9.22 -5.88 8.57
N ALA A 192 10.14 -5.18 9.23
CA ALA A 192 10.06 -4.95 10.66
C ALA A 192 8.94 -3.94 10.98
N ILE A 193 8.18 -4.23 12.03
CA ILE A 193 7.30 -3.29 12.74
C ILE A 193 7.72 -3.35 14.21
N GLY A 194 8.46 -2.35 14.66
CA GLY A 194 9.07 -2.35 15.99
C GLY A 194 9.94 -3.59 16.19
N SER A 195 9.64 -4.40 17.21
CA SER A 195 10.40 -5.62 17.53
C SER A 195 9.96 -6.87 16.75
N ARG A 196 8.86 -6.81 15.99
CA ARG A 196 8.35 -7.96 15.22
C ARG A 196 8.64 -7.81 13.73
N SER A 197 8.58 -8.91 13.00
CA SER A 197 8.62 -8.94 11.54
C SER A 197 7.28 -9.42 10.99
N VAL A 198 6.80 -8.78 9.93
CA VAL A 198 5.60 -9.20 9.18
C VAL A 198 5.93 -9.41 7.71
N THR A 199 5.12 -10.20 7.01
CA THR A 199 5.23 -10.35 5.55
C THR A 199 4.32 -9.32 4.87
N ALA A 200 4.92 -8.40 4.11
CA ALA A 200 4.22 -7.34 3.39
C ALA A 200 4.42 -7.45 1.88
N CYS A 201 3.45 -6.95 1.12
CA CYS A 201 3.51 -6.90 -0.34
C CYS A 201 4.21 -5.63 -0.80
N ARG A 202 5.20 -5.78 -1.67
CA ARG A 202 5.97 -4.66 -2.22
C ARG A 202 5.41 -4.26 -3.58
N PHE A 203 4.99 -3.00 -3.69
CA PHE A 203 4.48 -2.40 -4.91
C PHE A 203 5.41 -1.28 -5.38
N ASN A 204 5.64 -1.18 -6.68
CA ASN A 204 6.48 -0.15 -7.29
C ASN A 204 5.63 0.77 -8.18
N TYR A 205 5.64 2.06 -7.86
CA TYR A 205 4.87 3.12 -8.51
C TYR A 205 5.72 4.01 -9.42
N SER A 206 6.88 3.52 -9.89
CA SER A 206 7.93 4.23 -10.64
C SER A 206 8.66 5.35 -9.88
N THR A 207 7.94 6.08 -9.02
CA THR A 207 8.44 7.20 -8.21
C THR A 207 8.79 6.81 -6.78
N HIS A 208 8.24 5.69 -6.31
CA HIS A 208 8.41 5.19 -4.96
C HIS A 208 8.03 3.71 -4.89
N ARG A 209 8.45 3.04 -3.81
CA ARG A 209 7.96 1.69 -3.48
C ARG A 209 7.21 1.72 -2.16
N GLU A 210 6.11 0.98 -2.12
CA GLU A 210 5.28 0.80 -0.95
C GLU A 210 5.35 -0.64 -0.46
N TRP A 211 5.41 -0.84 0.85
CA TRP A 211 5.18 -2.14 1.49
C TRP A 211 3.85 -2.08 2.23
N ILE A 212 2.91 -2.89 1.77
CA ILE A 212 1.54 -2.95 2.29
C ILE A 212 1.34 -4.24 3.08
N TYR A 213 0.86 -4.11 4.32
CA TYR A 213 0.46 -5.22 5.19
C TYR A 213 -0.99 -5.03 5.59
N LYS A 214 -1.85 -6.03 5.31
CA LYS A 214 -3.30 -6.00 5.60
C LYS A 214 -4.03 -4.75 5.08
N GLY A 215 -3.63 -4.28 3.90
CA GLY A 215 -4.17 -3.08 3.25
C GLY A 215 -3.59 -1.76 3.77
N ILE A 216 -2.65 -1.79 4.73
CA ILE A 216 -2.06 -0.60 5.36
C ILE A 216 -0.61 -0.43 4.90
N LEU A 217 -0.24 0.80 4.56
CA LEU A 217 1.14 1.17 4.25
C LEU A 217 2.00 1.13 5.51
N ILE A 218 3.00 0.23 5.54
CA ILE A 218 3.89 0.07 6.70
C ILE A 218 5.34 0.51 6.46
N LYS A 219 5.74 0.66 5.20
CA LYS A 219 7.04 1.18 4.81
C LYS A 219 6.96 1.80 3.41
N MET A 220 7.72 2.85 3.17
CA MET A 220 7.86 3.47 1.85
C MET A 220 9.31 3.86 1.58
N ASP A 221 9.77 3.68 0.34
CA ASP A 221 11.03 4.26 -0.17
C ASP A 221 10.76 5.33 -1.23
N ASP A 222 11.70 6.22 -1.49
CA ASP A 222 11.57 7.29 -2.49
C ASP A 222 11.93 6.87 -3.93
N GLY A 223 11.93 5.56 -4.22
CA GLY A 223 12.33 5.02 -5.53
C GLY A 223 13.85 4.87 -5.68
N THR A 224 14.65 5.69 -5.00
CA THR A 224 16.13 5.59 -4.98
C THR A 224 16.65 4.55 -3.96
N GLY A 225 15.73 3.98 -3.16
CA GLY A 225 16.02 3.00 -2.12
C GLY A 225 16.19 3.62 -0.72
N LYS A 226 16.13 4.95 -0.60
CA LYS A 226 16.08 5.62 0.69
C LYS A 226 14.68 5.43 1.30
N THR A 227 14.63 4.82 2.48
CA THR A 227 13.38 4.67 3.23
C THR A 227 12.91 6.03 3.74
N ILE A 228 11.67 6.40 3.45
CA ILE A 228 11.06 7.68 3.83
C ILE A 228 9.93 7.53 4.83
N LEU A 229 9.33 6.34 4.94
CA LEU A 229 8.33 5.99 5.95
C LEU A 229 8.65 4.62 6.55
N THR A 230 8.59 4.49 7.88
CA THR A 230 8.71 3.21 8.58
C THR A 230 7.74 3.14 9.76
N THR A 231 6.95 2.08 9.83
CA THR A 231 6.07 1.81 10.98
C THR A 231 6.84 1.25 12.16
N GLU A 232 6.64 1.88 13.32
CA GLU A 232 7.19 1.45 14.60
C GLU A 232 6.19 0.59 15.38
N GLU A 233 4.91 0.95 15.33
CA GLU A 233 3.83 0.27 16.04
C GLU A 233 2.59 0.21 15.16
N LEU A 234 1.93 -0.96 15.12
CA LEU A 234 0.64 -1.15 14.45
C LEU A 234 -0.24 -2.03 15.32
N THR A 235 -1.32 -1.45 15.86
CA THR A 235 -2.18 -2.09 16.84
C THR A 235 -3.66 -1.91 16.53
N ARG A 236 -4.48 -2.82 17.06
CA ARG A 236 -5.93 -2.69 17.12
C ARG A 236 -6.37 -3.08 18.52
N ASN A 237 -7.08 -2.19 19.22
CA ASN A 237 -7.46 -2.38 20.63
C ASN A 237 -6.25 -2.70 21.53
N GLY A 238 -5.11 -2.03 21.31
CA GLY A 238 -3.87 -2.22 22.08
C GLY A 238 -3.12 -3.52 21.81
N GLN A 239 -3.63 -4.40 20.94
CA GLN A 239 -2.95 -5.64 20.53
C GLN A 239 -2.26 -5.47 19.18
N PRO A 240 -1.14 -6.16 18.91
CA PRO A 240 -0.51 -6.17 17.59
C PRO A 240 -1.52 -6.55 16.50
N TYR A 241 -1.63 -5.71 15.47
CA TYR A 241 -2.50 -5.98 14.32
C TYR A 241 -1.82 -6.85 13.26
#